data_AF-A0A0F9IJC7-F1
#
_entry.id   AF-A0A0F9IJC7-F1
#
_cell.length_a   1.000
_cell.length_b   1.000
_cell.length_c   1.000
_cell.angle_alpha   90.00
_cell.angle_beta   90.00
_cell.angle_gamma   90.00
#
_symmetry.space_group_name_H-M   'P 1'
#
loop_
_entity.id
_entity.type
_entity.pdbx_description
1 polymer ?
#
loop_
_entity_poly.entity_id
_entity_poly.type
_entity_poly.pdbx_seq_one_letter_code
_entity_poly.pdbx_strand_id
1 'polypeptide(L)'
;MKDKNIDAIKSIYVLLLTCSCEVVECTREDNFVTIEIALFYNPKKTSLYEHNYHHFKFQLSPEDNGLICDYPVEQEQWSHP
;
A
#
# COMPACT_ATOMS: atom_id res chain seq x y z
N MET A 1 6.81 -10.88 20.28
CA MET A 1 7.47 -10.27 19.10
C MET A 1 6.41 -9.35 18.51
N LYS A 2 6.58 -8.02 18.57
CA LYS A 2 5.55 -7.10 18.04
C LYS A 2 5.46 -7.31 16.53
N ASP A 3 4.26 -7.54 16.01
CA ASP A 3 3.98 -7.74 14.59
C ASP A 3 4.46 -6.55 13.77
N LYS A 4 5.66 -6.67 13.19
CA LYS A 4 6.29 -5.65 12.35
C LYS A 4 5.46 -5.31 11.11
N ASN A 5 4.52 -6.18 10.75
CA ASN A 5 3.73 -6.12 9.54
C ASN A 5 2.59 -5.10 9.63
N ILE A 6 1.92 -5.05 10.79
CA ILE A 6 0.93 -4.02 11.08
C ILE A 6 1.59 -2.63 11.09
N ASP A 7 2.90 -2.55 11.35
CA ASP A 7 3.62 -1.29 11.39
C ASP A 7 3.89 -0.70 10.00
N ALA A 8 4.04 -1.51 8.94
CA ALA A 8 4.35 -1.01 7.58
C ALA A 8 3.16 -0.27 6.95
N ILE A 9 1.97 -0.90 6.89
CA ILE A 9 0.74 -0.25 6.40
C ILE A 9 0.39 0.97 7.24
N LYS A 10 0.50 0.87 8.57
CA LYS A 10 0.26 2.01 9.45
C LYS A 10 1.23 3.16 9.17
N SER A 11 2.50 2.86 8.91
CA SER A 11 3.49 3.89 8.58
C SER A 11 3.16 4.59 7.26
N ILE A 12 2.76 3.83 6.23
CA ILE A 12 2.30 4.40 4.95
C ILE A 12 1.05 5.27 5.17
N TYR A 13 0.08 4.78 5.94
CA TYR A 13 -1.13 5.53 6.25
C TYR A 13 -0.83 6.83 7.00
N VAL A 14 0.05 6.79 8.00
CA VAL A 14 0.50 8.00 8.72
C VAL A 14 1.20 8.96 7.77
N LEU A 15 2.06 8.47 6.87
CA LEU A 15 2.75 9.31 5.89
C LEU A 15 1.75 10.02 4.97
N LEU A 16 0.76 9.28 4.44
CA LEU A 16 -0.31 9.83 3.61
C LEU A 16 -1.19 10.86 4.32
N LEU A 17 -1.39 10.72 5.64
CA LEU A 17 -2.20 11.66 6.41
C LEU A 17 -1.43 12.92 6.87
N THR A 18 -0.13 12.78 7.12
CA THR A 18 0.67 13.83 7.79
C THR A 18 1.52 14.64 6.83
N CYS A 19 1.83 14.10 5.65
CA CYS A 19 2.68 14.74 4.67
C CYS A 19 1.90 15.10 3.41
N SER A 20 2.32 16.19 2.75
CA SER A 20 1.89 16.45 1.38
C SER A 20 2.56 15.45 0.46
N CYS A 21 1.85 14.37 0.18
CA CYS A 21 2.30 13.28 -0.66
C CYS A 21 1.13 12.67 -1.42
N GLU A 22 1.46 11.93 -2.47
CA GLU A 22 0.48 11.27 -3.34
C GLU A 22 0.99 9.89 -3.73
N VAL A 23 0.08 8.92 -3.82
CA VAL A 23 0.39 7.60 -4.37
C VAL A 23 0.48 7.73 -5.89
N VAL A 24 1.67 7.51 -6.42
CA VAL A 24 1.95 7.60 -7.86
C VAL A 24 1.53 6.33 -8.57
N GLU A 25 1.88 5.19 -7.97
CA GLU A 25 1.62 3.88 -8.54
C GLU A 25 1.37 2.88 -7.40
N CYS A 26 0.46 1.94 -7.65
CA CYS A 26 0.27 0.78 -6.79
C CYS A 26 0.11 -0.45 -7.68
N THR A 27 1.08 -1.36 -7.64
CA THR A 27 1.03 -2.62 -8.39
C THR A 27 0.94 -3.80 -7.44
N ARG A 28 0.28 -4.87 -7.90
CA ARG A 28 0.23 -6.15 -7.22
C ARG A 28 0.79 -7.22 -8.13
N GLU A 29 1.76 -7.97 -7.64
CA GLU A 29 2.35 -9.12 -8.31
C GLU A 29 2.26 -10.30 -7.33
N ASP A 30 1.45 -11.30 -7.68
CA ASP A 30 1.05 -12.40 -6.81
C ASP A 30 0.51 -11.92 -5.45
N ASN A 31 1.26 -12.19 -4.38
CA ASN A 31 0.96 -11.81 -3.01
C ASN A 31 1.81 -10.63 -2.52
N PHE A 32 2.57 -9.97 -3.39
CA PHE A 32 3.33 -8.78 -3.08
C PHE A 32 2.60 -7.54 -3.58
N VAL A 33 2.70 -6.45 -2.83
CA VAL A 33 2.16 -5.14 -3.23
C VAL A 33 3.30 -4.14 -3.25
N THR A 34 3.46 -3.45 -4.36
CA THR A 34 4.43 -2.36 -4.48
C THR A 34 3.69 -1.04 -4.54
N ILE A 35 4.04 -0.11 -3.65
CA ILE A 35 3.45 1.22 -3.58
C ILE A 35 4.55 2.24 -3.81
N GLU A 36 4.33 3.12 -4.76
CA GLU A 36 5.17 4.27 -5.03
C GLU A 36 4.48 5.55 -4.55
N ILE A 37 5.18 6.32 -3.72
CA ILE A 37 4.66 7.55 -3.11
C ILE A 37 5.59 8.71 -3.48
N ALA A 38 5.00 9.79 -3.98
CA ALA A 38 5.65 11.07 -4.18
C ALA A 38 5.47 11.94 -2.94
N LEU A 39 6.57 12.32 -2.27
CA LEU A 39 6.56 13.28 -1.17
C LEU A 39 6.96 14.66 -1.68
N PHE A 40 6.03 15.61 -1.67
CA PHE A 40 6.27 16.96 -2.19
C PHE A 40 7.08 17.78 -1.19
N TYR A 41 8.16 18.42 -1.65
CA TYR A 41 8.95 19.32 -0.81
C TYR A 41 8.20 20.60 -0.46
N ASN A 42 7.29 21.03 -1.34
CA ASN A 42 6.41 22.16 -1.11
C ASN A 42 4.95 21.70 -1.11
N PRO A 43 4.24 21.80 0.03
CA PRO A 43 2.85 21.34 0.15
C PRO A 43 1.87 22.11 -0.74
N LYS A 44 2.26 23.27 -1.29
CA LYS A 44 1.45 24.05 -2.23
C LYS A 44 1.67 23.67 -3.70
N LYS A 45 2.68 22.84 -3.97
CA LYS A 45 3.09 22.42 -5.31
C LYS A 45 3.06 20.90 -5.40
N THR A 46 1.86 20.33 -5.32
CA THR A 46 1.59 18.89 -5.33
C THR A 46 1.43 18.33 -6.75
N SER A 47 2.00 19.01 -7.76
CA SER A 47 1.91 18.55 -9.13
C SER A 47 3.04 17.57 -9.42
N LEU A 48 2.69 16.35 -9.80
CA LEU A 48 3.67 15.35 -10.27
C LEU A 48 4.41 15.81 -11.53
N TYR A 49 3.84 16.73 -12.32
CA TYR A 49 4.51 17.30 -13.50
C TYR A 49 5.64 18.26 -13.16
N GLU A 50 5.63 18.86 -11.96
CA GLU A 50 6.67 19.81 -11.56
C GLU A 50 7.95 19.11 -11.06
N HIS A 51 7.95 17.76 -10.98
CA HIS A 51 9.08 16.92 -10.53
C HIS A 51 9.77 17.42 -9.24
N ASN A 52 9.03 18.13 -8.40
CA ASN A 52 9.54 18.75 -7.17
C ASN A 52 9.13 17.93 -5.94
N TYR A 53 9.47 16.66 -5.98
CA TYR A 53 9.12 15.70 -4.94
C TYR A 53 10.19 14.59 -4.85
N HIS A 54 10.18 13.89 -3.72
CA HIS A 54 10.98 12.68 -3.51
C HIS A 54 10.13 11.44 -3.76
N HIS A 55 10.69 10.45 -4.44
CA HIS A 55 10.00 9.17 -4.66
C HIS A 55 10.37 8.17 -3.57
N PHE A 56 9.37 7.54 -2.96
CA PHE A 56 9.53 6.41 -2.06
C PHE A 56 8.84 5.19 -2.65
N LYS A 57 9.58 4.09 -2.77
CA LYS A 57 9.03 2.82 -3.24
C LYS A 57 9.04 1.83 -2.09
N PHE A 58 7.86 1.33 -1.73
CA PHE A 58 7.66 0.34 -0.69
C PHE A 58 7.19 -0.95 -1.34
N GLN A 59 7.90 -2.05 -1.07
CA GLN A 59 7.42 -3.38 -1.40
C GLN A 59 6.92 -4.03 -0.11
N LEU A 60 5.62 -4.28 -0.06
CA LEU A 60 4.97 -4.98 1.03
C LEU A 60 4.95 -6.46 0.71
N SER A 61 5.59 -7.24 1.59
CA SER A 61 5.50 -8.68 1.57
C SER A 61 4.05 -9.14 1.80
N PRO A 62 3.70 -10.39 1.47
CA PRO A 62 2.40 -10.97 1.78
C PRO A 62 1.99 -10.74 3.23
N GLU A 63 2.93 -10.90 4.16
CA GLU A 63 2.67 -10.78 5.58
C GLU A 63 2.46 -9.32 5.99
N ASP A 64 3.06 -8.36 5.27
CA ASP A 64 2.93 -6.91 5.50
C ASP A 64 1.68 -6.30 4.89
N ASN A 65 1.21 -6.79 3.73
CA ASN A 65 0.11 -6.16 3.00
C ASN A 65 -1.28 -6.56 3.47
N GLY A 66 -1.40 -7.57 4.35
CA GLY A 66 -2.68 -8.02 4.89
C GLY A 66 -3.62 -8.64 3.85
N LEU A 67 -3.12 -8.95 2.64
CA LEU A 67 -3.88 -9.58 1.56
C LEU A 67 -3.71 -11.11 1.51
N ILE A 68 -2.95 -11.70 2.45
CA ILE A 68 -3.01 -13.15 2.69
C ILE A 68 -4.41 -13.46 3.23
N CYS A 69 -5.28 -13.88 2.33
CA CYS A 69 -6.61 -14.35 2.65
C CYS A 69 -6.49 -15.83 3.06
N ASP A 70 -6.22 -16.12 4.34
CA ASP A 70 -6.41 -17.46 4.92
C ASP A 70 -7.90 -17.78 5.16
N TYR A 71 -8.81 -17.15 4.42
CA TYR A 71 -10.19 -17.61 4.43
C TYR A 71 -10.22 -18.95 3.70
N PRO A 72 -10.65 -20.04 4.36
CA PRO A 72 -11.01 -21.23 3.61
C PRO A 72 -12.06 -20.78 2.60
N VAL A 73 -11.76 -20.98 1.32
CA VAL A 73 -12.80 -20.97 0.30
C VAL A 73 -13.70 -22.14 0.69
N GLU A 74 -14.70 -21.89 1.54
CA GLU A 74 -15.89 -22.73 1.53
C GLU A 74 -16.39 -22.60 0.10
N GLN A 75 -16.06 -23.60 -0.71
CA GLN A 75 -16.75 -23.83 -1.96
C GLN A 75 -18.20 -24.02 -1.52
N GLU A 76 -19.00 -22.95 -1.56
CA GLU A 76 -20.44 -23.07 -1.54
C GLU A 76 -20.77 -23.98 -2.72
N GLN A 77 -20.93 -25.26 -2.41
CA GLN A 77 -21.41 -26.25 -3.32
C GLN A 77 -22.89 -25.93 -3.46
N TRP A 78 -23.21 -25.02 -4.38
CA TRP A 78 -24.58 -24.73 -4.80
C TRP A 78 -25.16 -26.02 -5.35
N SER A 79 -25.74 -26.82 -4.45
CA SER A 79 -26.55 -27.97 -4.76
C SER A 79 -27.86 -27.41 -5.26
N HIS A 80 -27.96 -27.20 -6.57
CA HIS A 80 -29.23 -26.86 -7.17
C HIS A 80 -30.19 -28.08 -7.04
N PRO A 81 -31.46 -27.86 -6.68
CA PRO A 81 -32.50 -28.89 -6.65
C PRO A 81 -32.88 -29.40 -8.04
#